data_AF-A0A959LKE3-F1
#
_entry.id   AF-A0A959LKE3-F1
#
_cell.length_a   1.000
_cell.length_b   1.000
_cell.length_c   1.000
_cell.angle_alpha   90.00
_cell.angle_beta   90.00
_cell.angle_gamma   90.00
#
_symmetry.space_group_name_H-M   'P 1'
#
loop_
_entity.id
_entity.type
_entity.pdbx_description
1 polymer ?
#
loop_
_entity_poly.entity_id
_entity_poly.type
_entity_poly.pdbx_seq_one_letter_code
_entity_poly.pdbx_strand_id
1 'polypeptide(L)'
;IDEESPLFELGLEELKQTDIEIMFHVKGFDDHFSNIVQQRTSYTANEIVYGAKFLPAFHRSEDGTTTVLELDKLNLYEPAKVPEPNQSLINS
;
A
#
# COMPACT_ATOMS: atom_id res chain seq x y z
N ILE A 1 10.43 3.08 -2.87
CA ILE A 1 10.45 4.55 -2.89
C ILE A 1 11.89 4.92 -3.21
N ASP A 2 12.11 5.60 -4.33
CA ASP A 2 13.42 5.99 -4.88
C ASP A 2 13.46 7.51 -5.13
N GLU A 3 14.59 8.03 -5.61
CA GLU A 3 14.89 9.46 -5.74
C GLU A 3 13.90 10.24 -6.64
N GLU A 4 13.15 9.56 -7.51
CA GLU A 4 12.13 10.19 -8.35
C GLU A 4 10.78 10.33 -7.64
N SER A 5 10.63 9.73 -6.45
CA SER A 5 9.40 9.74 -5.68
C SER A 5 9.29 10.98 -4.80
N PRO A 6 8.12 11.66 -4.78
CA PRO A 6 7.86 12.73 -3.83
C PRO A 6 7.81 12.24 -2.36
N LEU A 7 7.83 10.92 -2.15
CA LEU A 7 7.83 10.30 -0.82
C LEU A 7 9.23 9.91 -0.35
N PHE A 8 10.28 10.13 -1.15
CA PHE A 8 11.62 9.61 -0.89
C PHE A 8 12.24 10.11 0.42
N GLU A 9 12.07 11.38 0.72
CA GLU A 9 12.61 12.04 1.90
C GLU A 9 11.60 12.08 3.08
N LEU A 10 10.43 11.46 2.93
CA LEU A 10 9.41 11.47 3.97
C LEU A 10 9.61 10.32 4.96
N GLY A 11 10.24 10.64 6.09
CA GLY A 11 10.30 9.80 7.28
C GLY A 11 8.97 9.73 8.04
N LEU A 12 8.93 8.94 9.12
CA LEU A 12 7.72 8.78 9.94
C LEU A 12 7.25 10.09 10.58
N GLU A 13 8.19 10.91 11.05
CA GLU A 13 7.84 12.16 11.73
C GLU A 13 7.43 13.24 10.72
N GLU A 14 8.08 13.30 9.56
CA GLU A 14 7.68 14.16 8.44
C GLU A 14 6.30 13.79 7.92
N LEU A 15 5.99 12.48 7.76
CA LEU A 15 4.67 12.01 7.34
C LEU A 15 3.57 12.49 8.29
N LYS A 16 3.79 12.46 9.62
CA LYS A 16 2.79 12.89 10.61
C LYS A 16 2.60 14.40 10.66
N GLN A 17 3.64 15.18 10.33
CA GLN A 17 3.60 16.64 10.37
C GLN A 17 3.11 17.26 9.07
N THR A 18 3.09 16.49 7.98
CA THR A 18 2.73 16.96 6.64
C THR A 18 1.26 16.68 6.35
N ASP A 19 0.58 17.66 5.75
CA ASP A 19 -0.78 17.49 5.22
C ASP A 19 -0.73 16.76 3.85
N ILE A 20 -0.36 15.48 3.89
CA ILE A 20 -0.25 14.63 2.70
C ILE A 20 -1.50 13.75 2.54
N GLU A 21 -1.99 13.69 1.31
CA GLU A 21 -3.07 12.82 0.88
C GLU A 21 -2.63 12.02 -0.36
N ILE A 22 -2.70 10.70 -0.28
CA ILE A 22 -2.38 9.79 -1.38
C ILE A 22 -3.69 9.38 -2.06
N MET A 23 -3.87 9.76 -3.31
CA MET A 23 -5.04 9.40 -4.11
C MET A 23 -4.78 8.15 -4.96
N PHE A 24 -5.65 7.16 -4.83
CA PHE A 24 -5.67 5.95 -5.66
C PHE A 24 -6.82 6.05 -6.67
N HIS A 25 -6.52 5.87 -7.95
CA HIS A 25 -7.50 5.83 -9.02
C HIS A 25 -7.34 4.53 -9.81
N VAL A 26 -8.34 3.66 -9.70
CA VAL A 26 -8.42 2.40 -10.44
C VAL A 26 -9.42 2.56 -11.57
N LYS A 27 -9.00 2.24 -12.80
CA LYS A 27 -9.83 2.27 -14.00
C LYS A 27 -9.80 0.90 -14.65
N GLY A 28 -10.97 0.32 -14.88
CA GLY A 28 -11.16 -0.94 -15.58
C GLY A 28 -12.17 -0.79 -16.70
N PHE A 29 -12.08 -1.64 -17.71
CA PHE A 29 -13.14 -1.81 -18.71
C PHE A 29 -13.93 -3.06 -18.35
N ASP A 30 -15.25 -2.97 -18.37
CA ASP A 30 -16.15 -4.10 -18.18
C ASP A 30 -16.67 -4.55 -19.55
N ASP A 31 -16.19 -5.72 -20.01
CA ASP A 31 -16.57 -6.29 -21.30
C ASP A 31 -18.07 -6.63 -21.39
N HIS A 32 -18.73 -6.96 -20.28
CA HIS A 32 -20.15 -7.35 -20.28
C HIS A 32 -21.06 -6.15 -20.54
N PHE A 33 -20.69 -4.98 -19.99
CA PHE A 33 -21.46 -3.75 -20.11
C PHE A 33 -20.84 -2.73 -21.08
N SER A 34 -19.70 -3.07 -21.69
CA SER A 34 -18.94 -2.25 -22.64
C SER A 34 -18.70 -0.83 -22.15
N ASN A 35 -18.42 -0.68 -20.85
CA ASN A 35 -18.20 0.62 -20.23
C ASN A 35 -16.92 0.62 -19.39
N ILE A 36 -16.46 1.83 -19.10
CA ILE A 36 -15.32 2.04 -18.22
C ILE A 36 -15.83 2.23 -16.80
N VAL A 37 -15.38 1.37 -15.90
CA VAL A 37 -15.60 1.50 -14.46
C VAL A 37 -14.40 2.22 -13.84
N GLN A 38 -14.68 3.22 -13.00
CA GLN A 38 -13.66 3.97 -12.28
C GLN A 38 -13.97 3.93 -10.79
N GLN A 39 -12.93 3.70 -9.98
CA GLN A 39 -12.98 3.77 -8.52
C GLN A 39 -11.87 4.69 -8.04
N ARG A 40 -12.21 5.55 -7.08
CA ARG A 40 -11.27 6.49 -6.47
C ARG A 40 -11.38 6.36 -4.96
N THR A 41 -10.23 6.31 -4.29
CA THR A 41 -10.11 6.40 -2.84
C THR A 41 -8.88 7.23 -2.52
N SER A 42 -8.83 7.80 -1.33
CA SER A 42 -7.64 8.48 -0.85
C SER A 42 -7.36 8.13 0.60
N TYR A 43 -6.12 8.36 1.02
CA TYR A 43 -5.67 8.16 2.38
C TYR A 43 -4.81 9.35 2.81
N THR A 44 -5.15 9.92 3.95
CA THR A 44 -4.35 10.96 4.62
C THR A 44 -3.18 10.34 5.39
N ALA A 45 -2.20 11.15 5.79
CA ALA A 45 -1.10 10.72 6.67
C ALA A 45 -1.55 9.90 7.90
N ASN A 46 -2.67 10.29 8.52
CA ASN A 46 -3.19 9.64 9.73
C ASN A 46 -3.78 8.26 9.48
N GLU A 47 -4.11 7.94 8.22
CA GLU A 47 -4.65 6.63 7.82
C GLU A 47 -3.55 5.67 7.33
N ILE A 48 -2.30 6.16 7.21
CA ILE A 48 -1.15 5.38 6.77
C ILE A 48 -0.41 4.79 7.97
N VAL A 49 -0.31 3.46 7.99
CA VAL A 49 0.48 2.74 9.02
C VAL A 49 1.90 2.52 8.48
N TYR A 50 2.87 3.24 9.05
CA TYR A 50 4.28 3.10 8.69
C TYR A 50 4.88 1.82 9.28
N GLY A 51 5.75 1.17 8.52
CA GLY A 51 6.48 -0.02 8.98
C GLY A 51 5.58 -1.21 9.29
N ALA A 52 4.54 -1.42 8.48
CA ALA A 52 3.68 -2.58 8.54
C ALA A 52 3.71 -3.34 7.21
N LYS A 53 3.38 -4.64 7.25
CA LYS A 53 3.14 -5.46 6.08
C LYS A 53 1.80 -6.18 6.21
N PHE A 54 1.07 -6.31 5.11
CA PHE A 54 -0.17 -7.07 5.09
C PHE A 54 0.08 -8.57 5.35
N LEU A 55 -0.82 -9.19 6.11
CA LEU A 55 -0.86 -10.64 6.23
C LEU A 55 -1.38 -11.25 4.92
N PRO A 56 -0.89 -12.42 4.50
CA PRO A 56 -1.43 -13.10 3.33
C PRO A 56 -2.93 -13.39 3.52
N ALA A 57 -3.77 -12.87 2.63
CA ALA A 57 -5.20 -13.13 2.61
C ALA A 57 -5.59 -14.33 1.74
N PHE A 58 -4.62 -15.01 1.12
CA PHE A 58 -4.88 -16.17 0.28
C PHE A 58 -3.87 -17.28 0.53
N HIS A 59 -4.33 -18.52 0.37
CA HIS A 59 -3.50 -19.72 0.47
C HIS A 59 -4.01 -20.80 -0.49
N ARG A 60 -3.21 -21.86 -0.68
CA ARG A 60 -3.63 -23.01 -1.47
C ARG A 60 -4.56 -23.90 -0.63
N SER A 61 -5.63 -24.42 -1.23
CA SER A 61 -6.47 -25.43 -0.55
C SER A 61 -5.65 -26.65 -0.12
N GLU A 62 -6.12 -27.39 0.88
CA GLU A 62 -5.41 -28.55 1.44
C GLU A 62 -5.07 -29.62 0.38
N ASP A 63 -5.94 -29.78 -0.61
CA ASP A 63 -5.76 -30.70 -1.75
C ASP A 63 -4.86 -30.14 -2.87
N GLY A 64 -4.41 -28.89 -2.74
CA GLY A 64 -3.53 -28.24 -3.70
C GLY A 64 -4.17 -27.85 -5.02
N THR A 65 -5.50 -27.85 -5.17
CA THR A 65 -6.17 -27.64 -6.47
C THR A 65 -6.66 -26.21 -6.68
N THR A 66 -7.04 -25.51 -5.61
CA THR A 66 -7.65 -24.17 -5.66
C THR A 66 -6.89 -23.16 -4.80
N THR A 67 -7.17 -21.88 -5.03
CA THR A 67 -6.71 -20.79 -4.16
C THR A 67 -7.87 -20.35 -3.30
N VAL A 68 -7.71 -20.42 -1.99
CA VAL A 68 -8.69 -19.95 -1.00
C VAL A 68 -8.36 -18.50 -0.68
N LEU A 69 -9.37 -17.63 -0.75
CA LEU A 69 -9.29 -16.22 -0.39
C LEU A 69 -10.08 -15.97 0.91
N GLU A 70 -9.42 -15.41 1.91
CA GLU A 70 -9.96 -15.09 3.23
C GLU A 70 -10.25 -13.58 3.31
N LEU A 71 -11.51 -13.20 3.08
CA LEU A 71 -11.92 -11.79 2.95
C LEU A 71 -11.72 -10.98 4.24
N ASP A 72 -11.81 -11.63 5.39
CA ASP A 72 -11.58 -11.05 6.72
C ASP A 72 -10.11 -10.67 6.95
N LYS A 73 -9.18 -11.22 6.15
CA LYS A 73 -7.74 -10.93 6.25
C LYS A 73 -7.28 -9.77 5.38
N LEU A 74 -8.16 -9.23 4.51
CA LEU A 74 -7.77 -8.23 3.50
C LEU A 74 -7.15 -6.96 4.09
N ASN A 75 -7.54 -6.57 5.31
CA ASN A 75 -7.03 -5.39 6.00
C ASN A 75 -6.13 -5.72 7.19
N LEU A 76 -5.78 -7.00 7.42
CA LEU A 76 -4.92 -7.38 8.53
C LEU A 76 -3.45 -7.16 8.18
N TYR A 77 -2.71 -6.60 9.13
CA TYR A 77 -1.30 -6.29 8.99
C TYR A 77 -0.54 -6.58 10.28
N GLU A 78 0.77 -6.78 10.15
CA GLU A 78 1.70 -6.88 11.27
C GLU A 78 2.86 -5.89 11.13
N PRO A 79 3.44 -5.42 12.25
CA PRO A 79 4.66 -4.62 12.20
C PRO A 79 5.78 -5.34 11.44
N ALA A 80 6.51 -4.59 10.62
CA ALA A 80 7.60 -5.06 9.80
C ALA A 80 8.83 -4.18 9.99
N LYS A 81 10.02 -4.79 9.88
CA LYS A 81 11.26 -4.04 9.94
C LYS A 81 11.37 -3.13 8.71
N VAL A 82 11.48 -1.84 8.97
CA VAL A 82 11.77 -0.85 7.92
C VAL A 82 13.28 -0.81 7.70
N PRO A 83 13.77 -0.76 6.44
CA PRO A 83 15.17 -0.50 6.16
C PRO A 83 15.61 0.83 6.79
N GLU A 84 16.83 0.90 7.33
CA GLU A 84 17.33 2.17 7.85
C GLU A 84 17.45 3.20 6.72
N PRO A 85 17.10 4.47 6.96
CA PRO A 85 17.26 5.53 5.95
C PRO A 85 18.71 5.57 5.47
N ASN A 86 18.91 5.67 4.16
CA ASN A 86 20.25 5.65 3.57
C ASN A 86 21.01 6.94 3.96
N GLN A 87 21.93 6.84 4.92
CA GLN A 87 22.69 7.96 5.49
C GLN A 87 23.69 8.62 4.52
N SER A 88 23.76 8.19 3.26
CA SER A 88 24.67 8.76 2.26
C SER A 88 24.20 10.08 1.65
N LEU A 89 22.93 10.47 1.80
CA LEU A 89 22.39 11.71 1.22
C LEU A 89 22.44 12.93 2.16
N ILE A 90 22.67 12.71 3.45
CA ILE A 90 22.75 13.78 4.47
C ILE A 90 24.10 14.53 4.48
N ASN A 91 25.04 14.17 3.60
CA ASN A 91 26.39 14.78 3.54
C ASN A 91 26.79 15.29 2.14
N SER A 92 25.83 15.63 1.27
CA SER A 92 26.10 16.20 -0.07
C SER A 92 25.71 17.67 -0.16
#